data_AF-A0A3R6S6I6-F1
#
_entry.id   AF-A0A3R6S6I6-F1
#
_cell.length_a   1.000
_cell.length_b   1.000
_cell.length_c   1.000
_cell.angle_alpha   90.00
_cell.angle_beta   90.00
_cell.angle_gamma   90.00
#
_symmetry.space_group_name_H-M   'P 1'
#
loop_
_entity.id
_entity.type
_entity.pdbx_description
1 polymer ?
#
loop_
_entity_poly.entity_id
_entity_poly.type
_entity_poly.pdbx_seq_one_letter_code
_entity_poly.pdbx_strand_id
1 'polypeptide(L)'
;MEEKKNRVRKIIYRDSIILLAGILYAVFVRLTGLAVPCIFRTLTGWQCPGCGITRACLSLLKGEIRTSFSYNPFLYIAGPCIIYLIVRGDLNYIKGDAYRLGSADTVLIYILIMAALIFGVVRNL
;
A
#
# COMPACT_ATOMS: atom_id res chain seq x y z
N MET A 1 10.98 -24.64 17.54
CA MET A 1 9.51 -24.42 17.45
C MET A 1 9.09 -23.12 18.13
N GLU A 2 9.59 -22.85 19.34
CA GLU A 2 9.36 -21.60 20.09
C GLU A 2 9.76 -20.33 19.34
N GLU A 3 10.91 -20.36 18.65
CA GLU A 3 11.42 -19.21 17.90
C GLU A 3 10.51 -18.82 16.72
N LYS A 4 10.01 -19.82 15.97
CA LYS A 4 9.07 -19.61 14.87
C LYS A 4 7.75 -19.01 15.36
N LYS A 5 7.24 -19.50 16.49
CA LYS A 5 6.02 -18.99 17.15
C LYS A 5 6.19 -17.52 17.57
N ASN A 6 7.36 -17.16 18.10
CA ASN A 6 7.68 -15.77 18.45
C ASN A 6 7.74 -14.85 17.21
N ARG A 7 8.30 -15.30 16.09
CA ARG A 7 8.34 -14.53 14.83
C ARG A 7 6.96 -14.30 14.24
N VAL A 8 6.12 -15.34 14.22
CA VAL A 8 4.71 -15.22 13.79
C VAL A 8 3.95 -14.25 14.69
N ARG A 9 4.14 -14.32 16.02
CA ARG A 9 3.50 -13.39 16.96
C ARG A 9 3.90 -11.93 16.69
N LYS A 10 5.16 -11.67 16.33
CA LYS A 10 5.63 -10.33 15.95
C LYS A 10 4.94 -9.81 14.68
N ILE A 11 4.79 -10.65 13.65
CA ILE A 11 4.07 -10.28 12.41
C ILE A 11 2.61 -9.96 12.71
N ILE A 12 1.90 -10.84 13.45
CA ILE A 12 0.49 -10.61 13.80
C ILE A 12 0.34 -9.30 14.58
N TYR A 13 1.23 -9.03 15.54
CA TYR A 13 1.17 -7.80 16.33
C TYR A 13 1.42 -6.55 15.46
N ARG A 14 2.43 -6.59 14.58
CA ARG A 14 2.69 -5.54 13.59
C ARG A 14 1.47 -5.28 12.72
N ASP A 15 0.90 -6.31 12.11
CA ASP A 15 -0.22 -6.19 11.18
C ASP A 15 -1.49 -5.73 11.88
N SER A 16 -1.71 -6.19 13.13
CA SER A 16 -2.82 -5.75 13.96
C SER A 16 -2.73 -4.25 14.30
N ILE A 17 -1.54 -3.76 14.63
CA ILE A 17 -1.30 -2.33 14.87
C ILE A 17 -1.53 -1.51 13.60
N ILE A 18 -0.99 -1.96 12.47
CA ILE A 18 -1.16 -1.27 11.18
C ILE A 18 -2.64 -1.21 10.79
N LEU A 19 -3.35 -2.32 10.91
CA LEU A 19 -4.78 -2.41 10.60
C LEU A 19 -5.59 -1.49 11.52
N LEU A 20 -5.34 -1.53 12.83
CA LEU A 20 -6.01 -0.67 13.81
C LEU A 20 -5.78 0.82 13.49
N ALA A 21 -4.54 1.22 13.22
CA ALA A 21 -4.22 2.59 12.84
C ALA A 21 -4.93 3.00 11.55
N GLY A 22 -4.97 2.12 10.54
CA GLY A 22 -5.69 2.34 9.30
C GLY A 22 -7.20 2.49 9.49
N ILE A 23 -7.82 1.68 10.34
CA ILE A 23 -9.25 1.77 10.68
C ILE A 23 -9.53 3.07 11.42
N LEU A 24 -8.74 3.39 12.46
CA LEU A 24 -8.90 4.64 13.21
C LEU A 24 -8.79 5.86 12.29
N TYR A 25 -7.82 5.85 11.37
CA TYR A 25 -7.69 6.90 10.37
C TYR A 25 -8.89 6.96 9.42
N ALA A 26 -9.38 5.81 8.94
CA ALA A 26 -10.55 5.77 8.07
C ALA A 26 -11.80 6.30 8.78
N VAL A 27 -12.00 5.95 10.06
CA VAL A 27 -13.09 6.48 10.90
C VAL A 27 -12.91 7.99 11.08
N PHE A 28 -11.71 8.45 11.43
CA PHE A 28 -11.41 9.88 11.58
C PHE A 28 -11.76 10.66 10.31
N VAL A 29 -11.31 10.22 9.14
CA VAL A 29 -11.60 10.88 7.86
C VAL A 29 -13.10 10.85 7.54
N ARG A 30 -13.81 9.76 7.87
CA ARG A 30 -15.26 9.69 7.67
C ARG A 30 -16.06 10.61 8.59
N LEU A 31 -15.64 10.77 9.85
CA LEU A 31 -16.33 11.60 10.83
C LEU A 31 -16.05 13.08 10.63
N THR A 32 -14.81 13.44 10.30
CA THR A 32 -14.38 14.84 10.21
C THR A 32 -14.41 15.40 8.79
N GLY A 33 -14.43 14.54 7.78
CA GLY A 33 -14.22 14.93 6.37
C GLY A 33 -12.79 15.40 6.06
N LEU A 34 -11.91 15.47 7.06
CA LEU A 34 -10.54 15.94 6.93
C LEU A 34 -9.62 14.76 6.60
N ALA A 35 -9.10 14.76 5.38
CA ALA A 35 -7.98 13.90 4.99
C ALA A 35 -6.67 14.68 5.05
N VAL A 36 -5.57 13.99 5.36
CA VAL A 36 -4.24 14.60 5.34
C VAL A 36 -3.97 15.08 3.90
N PRO A 37 -3.75 16.40 3.70
CA PRO A 37 -3.50 16.92 2.36
C PRO A 37 -2.19 16.34 1.83
N CYS A 38 -2.16 16.01 0.54
CA CYS A 38 -0.93 15.56 -0.10
C CYS A 38 0.01 16.75 -0.26
N ILE A 39 1.05 16.81 0.56
CA ILE A 39 2.05 17.89 0.55
C ILE A 39 2.64 18.08 -0.85
N PHE A 40 2.91 16.99 -1.58
CA PHE A 40 3.42 17.06 -2.94
C PHE A 40 2.47 17.85 -3.86
N ARG A 41 1.17 17.53 -3.84
CA ARG A 41 0.18 18.25 -4.63
C ARG A 41 0.03 19.70 -4.19
N THR A 42 0.12 19.98 -2.90
CA THR A 42 0.07 21.35 -2.38
C THR A 42 1.27 22.19 -2.84
N LEU A 43 2.46 21.58 -2.94
CA LEU A 43 3.69 22.28 -3.33
C LEU A 43 3.86 22.41 -4.85
N THR A 44 3.57 21.35 -5.61
CA THR A 44 3.83 21.33 -7.06
C THR A 44 2.58 21.55 -7.90
N GLY A 45 1.38 21.44 -7.31
CA GLY A 45 0.11 21.36 -8.02
C GLY A 45 -0.15 19.99 -8.66
N TRP A 46 0.88 19.15 -8.80
CA TRP A 46 0.82 17.90 -9.55
C TRP A 46 0.37 16.73 -8.67
N GLN A 47 -0.32 15.78 -9.28
CA GLN A 47 -0.78 14.58 -8.62
C GLN A 47 0.29 13.47 -8.73
N CYS A 48 0.93 13.10 -7.61
CA CYS A 48 1.88 11.97 -7.58
C CYS A 48 1.16 10.61 -7.79
N PRO A 49 1.85 9.51 -8.09
CA PRO A 49 1.20 8.19 -8.28
C PRO A 49 0.39 7.73 -7.05
N GLY A 50 0.75 8.18 -5.85
CA GLY A 50 0.02 7.90 -4.61
C GLY A 50 -1.18 8.82 -4.33
N CYS A 51 -1.37 9.89 -5.11
CA CYS A 51 -2.50 10.80 -4.90
C CYS A 51 -3.83 10.06 -5.10
N GLY A 52 -4.72 10.16 -4.11
CA GLY A 52 -6.05 9.55 -4.16
C GLY A 52 -6.17 8.19 -3.46
N ILE A 53 -5.08 7.57 -2.98
CA ILE A 53 -5.12 6.25 -2.32
C ILE A 53 -6.09 6.24 -1.13
N THR A 54 -6.07 7.24 -0.25
CA THR A 54 -6.99 7.30 0.90
C THR A 54 -8.46 7.26 0.45
N ARG A 55 -8.82 8.01 -0.59
CA ARG A 55 -10.19 8.01 -1.13
C ARG A 55 -10.53 6.69 -1.83
N ALA A 56 -9.58 6.14 -2.58
CA ALA A 56 -9.73 4.83 -3.21
C ALA A 56 -10.01 3.75 -2.15
N CYS A 57 -9.22 3.69 -1.08
CA CYS A 57 -9.43 2.75 0.03
C CYS A 57 -10.78 2.97 0.72
N LEU A 58 -11.17 4.23 1.00
CA LEU A 58 -12.45 4.53 1.64
C LEU A 58 -13.67 4.12 0.80
N SER A 59 -13.63 4.31 -0.53
CA SER A 59 -14.66 3.82 -1.45
C SER A 59 -14.64 2.31 -1.60
N LEU A 60 -13.46 1.68 -1.58
CA LEU A 60 -13.35 0.23 -1.58
C LEU A 60 -14.01 -0.38 -0.34
N LEU A 61 -13.81 0.24 0.84
CA LEU A 61 -14.47 -0.13 2.09
C LEU A 61 -15.99 0.09 2.09
N LYS A 62 -16.53 0.86 1.13
CA LYS A 62 -17.98 0.99 0.90
C LYS A 62 -18.52 0.00 -0.13
N GLY A 63 -17.66 -0.81 -0.76
CA GLY A 63 -18.01 -1.68 -1.89
C GLY A 63 -18.09 -0.95 -3.24
N GLU A 64 -17.71 0.32 -3.30
CA GLU A 64 -17.78 1.15 -4.52
C GLU A 64 -16.53 0.96 -5.38
N ILE A 65 -16.41 -0.19 -6.06
CA ILE A 65 -15.20 -0.54 -6.82
C ILE A 65 -14.93 0.45 -7.96
N ARG A 66 -15.96 0.86 -8.72
CA ARG A 66 -15.80 1.82 -9.83
C ARG A 66 -15.30 3.18 -9.35
N THR A 67 -15.86 3.68 -8.24
CA THR A 67 -15.43 4.95 -7.62
C THR A 67 -14.03 4.83 -7.05
N SER A 68 -13.69 3.70 -6.44
CA SER A 68 -12.34 3.44 -5.93
C SER A 68 -11.30 3.44 -7.05
N PHE A 69 -11.62 2.78 -8.17
CA PHE A 69 -10.77 2.76 -9.36
C PHE A 69 -10.56 4.16 -9.94
N SER A 70 -11.60 5.00 -10.04
CA SER A 70 -11.44 6.36 -10.55
C SER A 70 -10.56 7.25 -9.67
N TYR A 71 -10.49 6.99 -8.36
CA TYR A 71 -9.58 7.73 -7.47
C TYR A 71 -8.10 7.37 -7.66
N ASN A 72 -7.78 6.10 -7.89
CA ASN A 72 -6.42 5.66 -8.16
C ASN A 72 -6.40 4.29 -8.88
N PRO A 73 -6.36 4.26 -10.21
CA PRO A 73 -6.28 3.03 -10.99
C PRO A 73 -5.02 2.22 -10.69
N PHE A 74 -3.90 2.90 -10.43
CA PHE A 74 -2.61 2.27 -10.20
C PHE A 74 -2.60 1.41 -8.94
N LEU A 75 -3.41 1.74 -7.93
CA LEU A 75 -3.58 0.93 -6.72
C LEU A 75 -4.00 -0.51 -7.01
N TYR A 76 -4.77 -0.75 -8.09
CA TYR A 76 -5.26 -2.09 -8.44
C TYR A 76 -4.18 -2.98 -9.04
N ILE A 77 -3.11 -2.39 -9.58
CA ILE A 77 -1.94 -3.11 -10.09
C ILE A 77 -0.90 -3.21 -8.99
N ALA A 78 -0.56 -2.07 -8.36
CA ALA A 78 0.47 -1.99 -7.34
C ALA A 78 0.07 -2.74 -6.05
N GLY A 79 -1.20 -2.68 -5.64
CA GLY A 79 -1.71 -3.28 -4.41
C GLY A 79 -1.41 -4.78 -4.31
N PRO A 80 -1.88 -5.61 -5.27
CA PRO A 80 -1.58 -7.04 -5.28
C PRO A 80 -0.08 -7.36 -5.31
N CYS A 81 0.72 -6.62 -6.08
CA CYS A 81 2.17 -6.82 -6.15
C CYS A 81 2.88 -6.47 -4.83
N ILE A 82 2.47 -5.39 -4.16
CA ILE A 82 3.00 -5.01 -2.84
C ILE A 82 2.62 -6.06 -1.79
N ILE A 83 1.36 -6.54 -1.79
CA ILE A 83 0.92 -7.62 -0.89
C ILE A 83 1.76 -8.87 -1.10
N TYR A 84 2.02 -9.25 -2.36
CA TYR A 84 2.89 -10.39 -2.69
C TYR A 84 4.29 -10.23 -2.09
N LEU A 85 4.93 -9.06 -2.25
CA LEU A 85 6.27 -8.80 -1.72
C LEU A 85 6.30 -8.84 -0.18
N ILE A 86 5.28 -8.29 0.49
CA ILE A 86 5.16 -8.33 1.96
C ILE A 86 5.01 -9.78 2.44
N VAL A 87 4.07 -10.54 1.87
CA VAL A 87 3.81 -11.93 2.27
C VAL A 87 5.05 -12.80 2.04
N ARG A 88 5.75 -12.64 0.91
CA ARG A 88 7.00 -13.34 0.63
C ARG A 88 8.08 -13.02 1.66
N GLY A 89 8.23 -11.74 2.02
CA GLY A 89 9.16 -11.31 3.06
C GLY A 89 8.84 -11.90 4.43
N ASP A 90 7.57 -11.90 4.82
CA ASP A 90 7.11 -12.46 6.09
C ASP A 90 7.31 -13.99 6.14
N LEU A 91 7.06 -14.70 5.03
CA LEU A 91 7.32 -16.13 4.92
C LEU A 91 8.80 -16.46 5.08
N ASN A 92 9.70 -15.68 4.45
CA ASN A 92 11.15 -15.88 4.59
C ASN A 92 11.62 -15.55 6.02
N TYR A 93 11.10 -14.48 6.63
CA TYR A 93 11.37 -14.14 8.02
C TYR A 93 10.97 -15.26 8.99
N ILE A 94 9.80 -15.86 8.78
CA ILE A 94 9.33 -17.01 9.57
C ILE A 94 10.22 -18.23 9.37
N LYS A 95 10.70 -18.49 8.15
CA LYS A 95 11.61 -19.61 7.85
C LYS A 95 13.01 -19.41 8.42
N GLY A 96 13.42 -18.18 8.69
CA GLY A 96 14.78 -17.87 9.17
C GLY A 96 15.81 -17.81 8.07
N ASP A 97 15.35 -17.76 6.83
CA ASP A 97 16.21 -17.48 5.70
C ASP A 97 16.66 -16.03 5.80
N ALA A 98 17.95 -15.77 5.52
CA ALA A 98 18.43 -14.41 5.34
C ALA A 98 17.57 -13.76 4.26
N TYR A 99 16.91 -12.65 4.58
CA TYR A 99 16.06 -11.94 3.63
C TYR A 99 16.90 -11.57 2.40
N ARG A 100 16.64 -12.23 1.29
CA ARG A 100 17.28 -12.00 0.00
C ARG A 100 16.17 -11.78 -1.02
N LEU A 101 16.15 -10.59 -1.62
CA LEU A 101 15.30 -10.37 -2.79
C LEU A 101 15.77 -11.32 -3.88
N GLY A 102 14.85 -12.12 -4.41
CA GLY A 102 15.13 -12.87 -5.62
C GLY A 102 15.26 -11.89 -6.79
N SER A 103 15.94 -12.30 -7.86
CA SER A 103 16.03 -11.48 -9.09
C SER A 103 14.66 -11.09 -9.62
N ALA A 104 13.65 -11.96 -9.48
CA ALA A 104 12.26 -11.68 -9.84
C ALA A 104 11.62 -10.59 -8.96
N ASP A 105 11.87 -10.59 -7.65
CA ASP A 105 11.34 -9.58 -6.73
C ASP A 105 11.96 -8.20 -7.05
N THR A 106 13.26 -8.17 -7.34
CA THR A 106 13.97 -6.96 -7.77
C THR A 106 13.43 -6.44 -9.10
N VAL A 107 13.24 -7.29 -10.10
CA VAL A 107 12.64 -6.91 -11.39
C VAL A 107 11.22 -6.37 -11.20
N LEU A 108 10.40 -7.03 -10.38
CA LEU A 108 9.05 -6.57 -10.08
C LEU A 108 9.05 -5.18 -9.43
N ILE A 109 9.96 -4.92 -8.48
CA ILE A 109 10.09 -3.60 -7.85
C ILE A 109 10.45 -2.53 -8.89
N TYR A 110 11.41 -2.80 -9.77
CA TYR A 110 11.77 -1.85 -10.83
C TYR A 110 10.60 -1.60 -11.79
N ILE A 111 9.86 -2.65 -12.17
CA ILE A 111 8.65 -2.51 -13.00
C ILE A 111 7.62 -1.63 -12.30
N LEU A 112 7.36 -1.84 -11.00
CA LEU A 112 6.43 -1.03 -10.23
C LEU A 112 6.87 0.43 -10.13
N ILE A 113 8.15 0.70 -9.94
CA ILE A 113 8.70 2.06 -9.91
C ILE A 113 8.50 2.73 -11.28
N MET A 114 8.89 2.07 -12.37
CA MET A 114 8.71 2.60 -13.72
C MET A 114 7.23 2.85 -14.04
N ALA A 115 6.36 1.90 -13.71
CA ALA A 115 4.92 2.04 -13.90
C ALA A 115 4.33 3.18 -13.06
N ALA A 116 4.81 3.39 -11.82
CA ALA A 116 4.40 4.49 -10.97
C ALA A 116 4.81 5.85 -11.56
N LEU A 117 6.03 5.94 -12.12
CA LEU A 117 6.50 7.15 -12.79
C LEU A 117 5.67 7.44 -14.05
N ILE A 118 5.46 6.44 -14.91
CA ILE A 118 4.64 6.57 -16.11
C ILE A 118 3.21 7.00 -15.74
N PHE A 119 2.57 6.31 -14.80
CA PHE A 119 1.23 6.67 -14.32
C PHE A 119 1.20 8.09 -13.74
N GLY A 120 2.24 8.46 -12.98
CA GLY A 120 2.41 9.80 -12.44
C GLY A 120 2.49 10.87 -13.52
N VAL A 121 3.18 10.63 -14.64
CA VAL A 121 3.22 11.56 -15.77
C VAL A 121 1.86 11.59 -16.48
N VAL A 122 1.33 10.43 -16.87
CA VAL A 122 0.09 10.30 -17.65
C VAL A 122 -1.10 10.96 -16.96
N ARG A 123 -1.21 10.90 -15.63
CA ARG A 123 -2.33 11.50 -14.88
C ARG A 123 -2.25 13.03 -14.74
N ASN A 124 -1.15 13.66 -15.18
CA ASN A 124 -0.95 15.11 -15.15
C ASN A 124 -0.80 15.74 -16.55
N LEU A 125 -0.92 14.93 -17.61
CA LEU A 125 -1.11 15.39 -18.98
C LEU A 125 -2.60 15.71 -19.20
#